data_AF-A0A6N8BBN1-F1
#
_entry.id   AF-A0A6N8BBN1-F1
#
_cell.length_a   1.000
_cell.length_b   1.000
_cell.length_c   1.000
_cell.angle_alpha   90.00
_cell.angle_beta   90.00
_cell.angle_gamma   90.00
#
_symmetry.space_group_name_H-M   'P 1'
#
loop_
_entity.id
_entity.type
_entity.pdbx_description
1 polymer ?
#
loop_
_entity_poly.entity_id
_entity_poly.type
_entity_poly.pdbx_seq_one_letter_code
_entity_poly.pdbx_strand_id
1 'polypeptide(L)'
;MSPSGRKGKGGHIKSLHIKLPVDHPVFSFPEGERSRVAREWLEQGRQVTKAMQELKQELQEIKEILKKGGKIEKPNQVLEQRHDTECQNATIDPAVFLKI
;
A
#
# COMPACT_ATOMS: atom_id res chain seq x y z
N MET A 1 5.32 52.42 10.27
CA MET A 1 5.09 51.27 9.36
C MET A 1 5.58 50.03 10.09
N SER A 2 4.66 49.13 10.49
CA SER A 2 5.00 47.92 11.25
C SER A 2 4.75 46.69 10.38
N PRO A 3 5.68 45.73 10.28
CA PRO A 3 5.42 44.49 9.55
C PRO A 3 4.60 43.55 10.44
N SER A 4 3.41 43.21 9.93
CA SER A 4 2.52 42.19 10.48
C SER A 4 3.17 40.81 10.37
N GLY A 5 3.65 40.28 11.51
CA GLY A 5 4.16 38.91 11.62
C GLY A 5 3.01 37.91 11.61
N ARG A 6 2.82 37.20 10.48
CA ARG A 6 1.90 36.07 10.39
C ARG A 6 2.45 34.92 11.25
N LYS A 7 1.85 34.68 12.42
CA LYS A 7 2.11 33.48 13.23
C LYS A 7 1.50 32.27 12.52
N GLY A 8 2.31 31.50 11.80
CA GLY A 8 1.93 30.16 11.36
C GLY A 8 1.62 29.31 12.59
N LYS A 9 0.42 28.71 12.65
CA LYS A 9 0.07 27.72 13.68
C LYS A 9 0.98 26.50 13.48
N GLY A 10 2.04 26.38 14.28
CA GLY A 10 2.93 25.22 14.26
C GLY A 10 2.13 23.97 14.64
N GLY A 11 2.12 22.96 13.76
CA GLY A 11 1.55 21.65 14.06
C GLY A 11 2.33 20.97 15.19
N HIS A 12 1.65 20.15 15.99
CA HIS A 12 2.28 19.41 17.08
C HIS A 12 3.26 18.37 16.53
N ILE A 13 4.56 18.56 16.78
CA ILE A 13 5.60 17.58 16.47
C ILE A 13 5.54 16.48 17.55
N LYS A 14 5.33 15.23 17.12
CA LYS A 14 5.41 14.05 18.00
C LYS A 14 6.73 13.32 17.72
N SER A 15 7.52 13.06 18.77
CA SER A 15 8.76 12.29 18.70
C SER A 15 8.53 10.89 19.25
N LEU A 16 9.16 9.89 18.64
CA LEU A 16 9.19 8.51 19.11
C LEU A 16 10.63 8.16 19.50
N HIS A 17 10.83 7.71 20.74
CA HIS A 17 12.12 7.21 21.23
C HIS A 17 12.06 5.69 21.34
N ILE A 18 13.00 5.01 20.67
CA ILE A 18 13.13 3.55 20.69
C ILE A 18 14.53 3.17 21.14
N LYS A 19 14.63 2.11 21.95
CA LYS A 19 15.92 1.53 22.34
C LYS A 19 16.27 0.43 21.34
N LEU A 20 17.49 0.48 20.82
CA LEU A 20 18.02 -0.51 19.88
C LEU A 20 19.25 -1.18 20.50
N PRO A 21 19.51 -2.45 20.18
CA PRO A 21 20.73 -3.12 20.60
C PRO A 21 21.94 -2.47 19.92
N VAL A 22 23.13 -2.61 20.54
CA VAL A 22 24.34 -1.89 20.11
C VAL A 22 24.78 -2.27 18.70
N ASP A 23 24.50 -3.50 18.28
CA ASP A 23 24.81 -4.08 16.97
C ASP A 23 23.71 -3.82 15.92
N HIS A 24 22.74 -2.94 16.20
CA HIS A 24 21.63 -2.72 15.28
C HIS A 24 22.11 -2.14 13.94
N PRO A 25 21.66 -2.68 12.79
CA PRO A 25 22.18 -2.31 11.48
C PRO A 25 21.90 -0.86 11.08
N VAL A 26 20.96 -0.17 11.74
CA VAL A 26 20.79 1.29 11.54
C VAL A 26 22.04 2.10 11.89
N PHE A 27 22.90 1.59 12.78
CA PHE A 27 24.11 2.30 13.22
C PHE A 27 25.25 2.23 12.21
N SER A 28 25.19 1.34 11.20
CA SER A 28 26.16 1.33 10.09
C SER A 28 25.99 2.52 9.14
N PHE A 29 24.86 3.22 9.20
CA PHE A 29 24.60 4.41 8.38
C PHE A 29 25.16 5.68 9.04
N PRO A 30 25.56 6.69 8.24
CA PRO A 30 26.11 7.94 8.76
C PRO A 30 25.08 8.74 9.56
N GLU A 31 25.57 9.58 10.46
CA GLU A 31 24.74 10.48 11.25
C GLU A 31 23.98 11.45 10.34
N GLY A 32 22.69 11.64 10.60
CA GLY A 32 21.76 12.37 9.73
C GLY A 32 20.90 11.45 8.84
N GLU A 33 21.44 10.33 8.37
CA GLU A 33 20.68 9.37 7.55
C GLU A 33 19.95 8.30 8.36
N ARG A 34 20.49 7.95 9.55
CA ARG A 34 19.93 6.91 10.43
C ARG A 34 18.43 7.07 10.66
N SER A 35 17.97 8.29 10.94
CA SER A 35 16.55 8.58 11.19
C SER A 35 15.68 8.47 9.95
N ARG A 36 16.24 8.65 8.75
CA ARG A 36 15.52 8.44 7.48
C ARG A 36 15.38 6.94 7.23
N VAL A 37 16.49 6.19 7.33
CA VAL A 37 16.51 4.74 7.12
C VAL A 37 15.60 4.03 8.14
N ALA A 38 15.67 4.42 9.41
CA ALA A 38 14.80 3.86 10.45
C ALA A 38 13.30 4.08 10.14
N ARG A 39 12.93 5.25 9.62
CA ARG A 39 11.54 5.54 9.22
C ARG A 39 11.09 4.68 8.05
N GLU A 40 11.97 4.51 7.06
CA GLU A 40 11.70 3.66 5.91
C GLU A 40 11.47 2.21 6.32
N TRP A 41 12.33 1.66 7.19
CA TRP A 41 12.16 0.31 7.71
C TRP A 41 10.90 0.14 8.56
N LEU A 42 10.54 1.14 9.38
CA LEU A 42 9.29 1.10 10.14
C LEU A 42 8.07 1.09 9.21
N GLU A 43 8.10 1.87 8.13
CA GLU A 43 7.02 1.89 7.15
C GLU A 43 6.92 0.58 6.38
N GLN A 44 8.06 0.02 5.93
CA GLN A 44 8.10 -1.30 5.30
C GLN A 44 7.59 -2.39 6.24
N GLY A 45 8.03 -2.37 7.51
CA GLY A 45 7.56 -3.31 8.54
C GLY A 45 6.06 -3.20 8.79
N ARG A 46 5.49 -1.98 8.76
CA ARG A 46 4.05 -1.75 8.86
C ARG A 46 3.29 -2.35 7.69
N GLN A 47 3.78 -2.16 6.47
CA GLN A 47 3.17 -2.72 5.26
C GLN A 47 3.20 -4.25 5.27
N VAL A 48 4.34 -4.85 5.62
CA VAL A 48 4.48 -6.31 5.74
C VAL A 48 3.53 -6.85 6.81
N THR A 49 3.45 -6.21 7.98
CA THR A 49 2.56 -6.63 9.05
C THR A 49 1.09 -6.61 8.61
N LYS A 50 0.68 -5.57 7.88
CA LYS A 50 -0.67 -5.46 7.32
C LYS A 50 -0.95 -6.61 6.34
N ALA A 51 -0.07 -6.83 5.37
CA ALA A 51 -0.23 -7.91 4.40
C ALA A 51 -0.27 -9.29 5.08
N MET A 52 0.56 -9.52 6.10
CA MET A 52 0.53 -10.76 6.88
C MET A 52 -0.80 -10.96 7.63
N GLN A 53 -1.44 -9.89 8.09
CA GLN A 53 -2.74 -9.97 8.75
C GLN A 53 -3.85 -10.32 7.76
N GLU A 54 -3.86 -9.68 6.59
CA GLU A 54 -4.81 -9.96 5.50
C GLU A 54 -4.68 -11.42 5.04
N LEU A 55 -3.46 -11.89 4.76
CA LEU A 55 -3.20 -13.29 4.39
C LEU A 55 -3.65 -14.28 5.46
N LYS A 56 -3.44 -13.96 6.75
CA LYS A 56 -3.92 -14.81 7.85
C LYS A 56 -5.44 -14.90 7.88
N GLN A 57 -6.15 -13.81 7.59
CA GLN A 57 -7.61 -13.79 7.55
C GLN A 57 -8.13 -14.60 6.35
N GLU A 58 -7.56 -14.41 5.16
CA GLU A 58 -7.93 -15.18 3.97
C GLU A 58 -7.69 -16.68 4.16
N LEU A 59 -6.55 -17.07 4.74
CA LEU A 59 -6.27 -18.47 5.05
C LEU A 59 -7.24 -19.05 6.09
N GLN A 60 -7.67 -18.25 7.07
CA GLN A 60 -8.69 -18.67 8.03
C GLN A 60 -10.04 -18.87 7.33
N GLU A 61 -10.44 -17.97 6.43
CA GLU A 61 -11.67 -18.10 5.66
C GLU A 61 -11.65 -19.35 4.78
N ILE A 62 -10.57 -19.57 4.02
CA ILE A 62 -10.39 -20.79 3.20
C ILE A 62 -10.48 -22.04 4.08
N LYS A 63 -9.83 -22.04 5.24
CA LYS A 63 -9.89 -23.16 6.19
C LYS A 63 -11.32 -23.44 6.65
N GLU A 64 -12.11 -22.41 6.93
CA GLU A 64 -13.49 -22.57 7.33
C GLU A 64 -14.40 -23.03 6.18
N ILE A 65 -14.18 -22.55 4.95
CA ILE A 65 -14.90 -23.04 3.75
C ILE A 65 -14.62 -24.52 3.51
N LEU A 66 -13.35 -24.93 3.64
CA LEU A 66 -12.96 -26.34 3.49
C LEU A 66 -13.58 -27.23 4.57
N LYS A 67 -13.61 -26.77 5.83
CA LYS A 67 -14.29 -27.49 6.91
C LYS A 67 -15.81 -27.62 6.69
N LYS A 68 -16.44 -26.59 6.12
CA LYS A 68 -17.89 -26.55 5.86
C LYS A 68 -18.31 -27.34 4.60
N GLY A 69 -17.39 -28.01 3.92
CA GLY A 69 -17.72 -28.89 2.79
C GLY A 69 -17.82 -28.19 1.43
N GLY A 70 -17.14 -27.05 1.24
CA GLY A 70 -16.79 -26.56 -0.11
C GLY A 70 -17.94 -26.05 -0.99
N LYS A 71 -18.92 -25.32 -0.45
CA LYS A 71 -19.78 -24.45 -1.28
C LYS A 71 -19.14 -23.08 -1.41
N ILE A 72 -18.28 -22.91 -2.42
CA ILE A 72 -17.80 -21.59 -2.84
C ILE A 72 -18.91 -20.96 -3.68
N GLU A 73 -19.81 -20.24 -3.02
CA GLU A 73 -20.70 -19.32 -3.73
C GLU A 73 -19.82 -18.15 -4.18
N LYS A 74 -19.57 -18.08 -5.50
CA LYS A 74 -18.79 -16.99 -6.09
C LYS A 74 -19.44 -15.66 -5.69
N PRO A 75 -18.68 -14.68 -5.16
CA PRO A 75 -19.25 -13.37 -4.86
C PRO A 75 -19.73 -12.74 -6.17
N ASN A 76 -21.02 -12.45 -6.19
CA ASN A 76 -21.73 -11.77 -7.26
C ASN A 76 -21.20 -10.33 -7.34
N GLN A 77 -20.28 -10.06 -8.27
CA GLN A 77 -19.85 -8.69 -8.56
C GLN A 77 -20.98 -7.96 -9.29
N VAL A 78 -21.76 -7.19 -8.54
CA VAL A 78 -22.65 -6.16 -9.11
C VAL A 78 -22.40 -4.85 -8.37
N LEU A 79 -21.76 -3.91 -9.06
CA LEU A 79 -22.10 -2.47 -9.23
C LEU A 79 -20.84 -1.75 -9.76
N GLU A 80 -20.75 -1.54 -11.08
CA GLU A 80 -21.10 -0.30 -11.79
C GLU A 80 -20.38 0.96 -11.29
N GLN A 81 -19.38 1.41 -12.06
CA GLN A 81 -19.13 2.82 -12.28
C GLN A 81 -19.05 3.08 -13.78
N ARG A 82 -20.12 3.71 -14.28
CA ARG A 82 -20.21 4.29 -15.62
C ARG A 82 -19.16 5.40 -15.75
N HIS A 83 -18.21 5.20 -16.64
CA HIS A 83 -17.53 6.31 -17.30
C HIS A 83 -17.88 6.21 -18.78
N ASP A 84 -18.72 7.13 -19.23
CA ASP A 84 -18.96 7.38 -20.64
C ASP A 84 -17.62 7.77 -21.28
N THR A 85 -17.06 6.89 -22.10
CA THR A 85 -16.16 7.28 -23.17
C THR A 85 -16.39 6.33 -24.34
N GLU A 86 -17.02 6.89 -25.35
CA GLU A 86 -17.35 6.32 -26.63
C GLU A 86 -16.06 5.84 -27.34
N CYS A 87 -15.70 4.57 -27.16
CA CYS A 87 -14.68 3.92 -27.98
C CYS A 87 -15.39 3.07 -29.04
N GLN A 88 -15.42 3.61 -30.25
CA GLN A 88 -15.88 2.95 -31.46
C GLN A 88 -15.22 1.57 -31.59
N ASN A 89 -16.05 0.56 -31.88
CA ASN A 89 -15.65 -0.80 -32.20
C ASN A 89 -14.72 -0.81 -33.42
N ALA A 90 -13.41 -0.65 -33.21
CA ALA A 90 -12.41 -1.01 -34.19
C ALA A 90 -12.23 -2.53 -34.12
N THR A 91 -12.96 -3.25 -34.97
CA THR A 91 -12.63 -4.62 -35.35
C THR A 91 -11.20 -4.62 -35.90
N ILE A 92 -10.24 -5.01 -35.06
CA ILE A 92 -8.82 -5.14 -35.47
C ILE A 92 -8.74 -6.32 -36.44
N ASP A 93 -8.53 -6.05 -37.72
CA ASP A 93 -8.28 -7.08 -38.73
C ASP A 93 -6.85 -7.63 -38.57
N PRO A 94 -6.69 -8.92 -38.23
CA PRO A 94 -5.36 -9.52 -38.07
C PRO A 94 -4.55 -9.60 -39.37
N ALA A 95 -5.14 -9.38 -40.55
CA ALA A 95 -4.45 -9.44 -41.83
C ALA A 95 -3.47 -8.27 -42.09
N VAL A 96 -3.46 -7.24 -41.24
CA VAL A 96 -2.51 -6.12 -41.32
C VAL A 96 -1.04 -6.57 -41.22
N PHE A 97 -0.76 -7.66 -40.49
CA PHE A 97 0.60 -8.16 -40.28
C PHE A 97 1.18 -8.96 -41.46
N LEU A 98 0.39 -9.24 -42.51
CA LEU A 98 0.81 -10.05 -43.66
C LEU A 98 1.22 -9.22 -44.88
N LYS A 99 1.21 -7.88 -44.80
CA LYS A 99 1.74 -6.98 -45.84
C LYS A 99 3.00 -6.28 -45.34
N ILE A 100 4.09 -7.03 -45.21
CA ILE A 100 5.48 -6.54 -45.24
C ILE A 100 6.25 -7.39 -46.24
#